data_AF-A0A7C4XMB9-F1
#
_entry.id   AF-A0A7C4XMB9-F1
#
_cell.length_a   1.000
_cell.length_b   1.000
_cell.length_c   1.000
_cell.angle_alpha   90.00
_cell.angle_beta   90.00
_cell.angle_gamma   90.00
#
_symmetry.space_group_name_H-M   'P 1'
#
loop_
_entity.id
_entity.type
_entity.pdbx_description
1 polymer ?
#
loop_
_entity_poly.entity_id
_entity_poly.type
_entity_poly.pdbx_seq_one_letter_code
_entity_poly.pdbx_strand_id
1 'polypeptide(L)'
;MSARPGEVVRFIAKSAKRVTVSVVGAALVVAGLVMLVLPGPGILVIAVGFAVLGTEYAWAAVALERTKQAAAQAGRAARTGAVAAGRGVNGAARAVGRRVWRR
;
A
#
# COMPACT_ATOMS: atom_id res chain seq x y z
N MET A 1 -7.63 -20.74 19.23
CA MET A 1 -8.18 -19.63 18.42
C MET A 1 -7.20 -19.27 17.30
N SER A 2 -7.35 -19.88 16.12
CA SER A 2 -6.54 -19.61 14.93
C SER A 2 -7.11 -18.44 14.14
N ALA A 3 -6.78 -17.20 14.54
CA ALA A 3 -7.14 -16.00 13.79
C ALA A 3 -6.41 -16.03 12.44
N ARG A 4 -7.18 -16.11 11.35
CA ARG A 4 -6.63 -16.12 9.99
C ARG A 4 -5.89 -14.77 9.78
N PRO A 5 -4.59 -14.76 9.46
CA PRO A 5 -3.78 -13.54 9.41
C PRO A 5 -4.32 -12.46 8.46
N GLY A 6 -5.08 -12.85 7.42
CA GLY A 6 -5.74 -11.91 6.49
C GLY A 6 -6.96 -11.17 7.05
N GLU A 7 -7.58 -11.66 8.12
CA GLU A 7 -8.75 -11.04 8.74
C GLU A 7 -8.34 -9.91 9.69
N VAL A 8 -7.26 -10.15 10.45
CA VAL A 8 -6.62 -9.17 11.33
C VAL A 8 -6.08 -7.99 10.51
N VAL A 9 -5.48 -8.25 9.34
CA VAL A 9 -4.95 -7.17 8.47
C VAL A 9 -6.06 -6.26 7.94
N ARG A 10 -7.23 -6.79 7.56
CA ARG A 10 -8.37 -5.96 7.11
C ARG A 10 -9.01 -5.19 8.26
N PHE A 11 -9.07 -5.79 9.45
CA PHE A 11 -9.58 -5.13 10.65
C PHE A 11 -8.64 -4.01 11.12
N ILE A 12 -7.33 -4.25 11.10
CA ILE A 12 -6.29 -3.25 11.35
C ILE A 12 -6.33 -2.18 10.27
N ALA A 13 -6.47 -2.52 8.98
CA ALA A 13 -6.53 -1.52 7.91
C ALA A 13 -7.77 -0.61 8.01
N LYS A 14 -8.94 -1.17 8.31
CA LYS A 14 -10.18 -0.41 8.47
C LYS A 14 -10.16 0.45 9.73
N SER A 15 -9.61 -0.06 10.82
CA SER A 15 -9.46 0.67 12.08
C SER A 15 -8.37 1.74 12.01
N ALA A 16 -7.25 1.44 11.32
CA ALA A 16 -6.16 2.39 11.10
C ALA A 16 -6.65 3.64 10.39
N LYS A 17 -7.46 3.51 9.32
CA LYS A 17 -8.04 4.68 8.64
C LYS A 17 -8.87 5.54 9.60
N ARG A 18 -9.68 4.91 10.45
CA ARG A 18 -10.53 5.62 11.42
C ARG A 18 -9.69 6.33 12.47
N VAL A 19 -8.70 5.64 13.05
CA VAL A 19 -7.78 6.19 14.06
C VAL A 19 -6.97 7.35 13.48
N THR A 20 -6.44 7.24 12.26
CA THR A 20 -5.73 8.33 11.60
C THR A 20 -6.62 9.55 11.42
N VAL A 21 -7.83 9.38 10.87
CA VAL A 21 -8.78 10.49 10.69
C VAL A 21 -9.17 11.12 12.04
N SER A 22 -9.33 10.31 13.09
CA SER A 22 -9.62 10.81 14.44
C SER A 22 -8.45 11.61 15.03
N VAL A 23 -7.21 11.14 14.88
CA VAL A 23 -6.01 11.84 15.38
C VAL A 23 -5.77 13.14 14.61
N VAL A 24 -5.92 13.13 13.27
CA VAL A 24 -5.81 14.34 12.43
C VAL A 24 -6.90 15.34 12.79
N GLY A 25 -8.15 14.89 12.89
CA GLY A 25 -9.27 15.75 13.29
C GLY A 25 -9.06 16.36 14.69
N ALA A 26 -8.58 15.57 15.66
CA ALA A 26 -8.25 16.06 16.99
C ALA A 26 -7.12 17.10 16.96
N ALA A 27 -6.05 16.87 16.18
CA ALA A 27 -4.94 17.80 16.06
C ALA A 27 -5.37 19.14 15.44
N LEU A 28 -6.23 19.12 14.40
CA LEU A 28 -6.80 20.32 13.79
C LEU A 28 -7.68 21.11 14.77
N VAL A 29 -8.49 20.43 15.57
CA VAL A 29 -9.32 21.05 16.61
C VAL A 29 -8.46 21.73 17.67
N VAL A 30 -7.42 21.05 18.18
CA VAL A 30 -6.48 21.63 19.15
C VAL A 30 -5.75 22.83 18.55
N ALA A 31 -5.30 22.74 17.30
CA ALA A 31 -4.67 23.85 16.59
C ALA A 31 -5.59 25.08 16.46
N GLY A 32 -6.84 24.86 16.04
CA GLY A 32 -7.85 25.92 15.94
C GLY A 32 -8.18 26.54 17.29
N LEU A 33 -8.24 25.73 18.35
CA LEU A 33 -8.48 26.22 19.71
C LEU A 33 -7.33 27.10 20.21
N VAL A 34 -6.08 26.71 19.94
CA VAL A 34 -4.91 27.54 20.26
C VAL A 34 -4.97 28.89 19.51
N MET A 35 -5.38 28.87 18.25
CA MET A 35 -5.49 30.05 17.39
C MET A 35 -6.61 31.02 17.84
N LEU A 36 -7.64 30.49 18.50
CA LEU A 36 -8.73 31.27 19.09
C LEU A 36 -8.34 31.88 20.45
N VAL A 37 -7.52 31.17 21.24
CA VAL A 37 -7.17 31.56 22.61
C VAL A 37 -6.04 32.59 22.67
N LEU A 38 -5.06 32.55 21.76
CA LEU A 38 -4.05 33.60 21.65
C LEU A 38 -4.06 34.19 20.23
N PRO A 39 -4.61 35.40 20.01
CA PRO A 39 -4.30 36.19 18.81
C PRO A 39 -2.84 36.70 18.91
N GLY A 40 -1.85 35.81 18.81
CA GLY A 40 -0.48 36.15 19.25
C GLY A 40 0.71 35.27 18.83
N PRO A 41 0.64 33.93 18.64
CA PRO A 41 1.84 33.15 18.36
C PRO A 41 1.64 32.20 17.18
N GLY A 42 1.81 32.72 15.97
CA GLY A 42 1.71 31.94 14.73
C GLY A 42 2.66 30.75 14.63
N ILE A 43 3.75 30.74 15.42
CA ILE A 43 4.74 29.65 15.44
C ILE A 43 4.15 28.33 15.97
N LEU A 44 3.26 28.37 16.98
CA LEU A 44 2.62 27.16 17.48
C LEU A 44 1.69 26.54 16.43
N VAL A 45 0.98 27.38 15.68
CA VAL A 45 0.11 26.94 14.58
C VAL A 45 0.95 26.34 13.44
N ILE A 46 2.07 26.96 13.10
CA ILE A 46 3.00 26.45 12.08
C ILE A 46 3.59 25.10 12.52
N ALA A 47 4.06 24.99 13.77
CA ALA A 47 4.62 23.75 14.31
C ALA A 47 3.59 22.60 14.32
N VAL A 48 2.34 22.89 14.72
CA VAL A 48 1.25 21.90 14.68
C VAL A 48 0.87 21.55 13.25
N GLY A 49 0.81 22.53 12.34
CA GLY A 49 0.64 22.30 10.91
C GLY A 49 1.68 21.32 10.39
N PHE A 50 2.97 21.55 10.66
CA PHE A 50 4.04 20.63 10.28
C PHE A 50 3.91 19.24 10.92
N ALA A 51 3.48 19.14 12.18
CA ALA A 51 3.24 17.85 12.83
C ALA A 51 2.10 17.06 12.16
N VAL A 52 1.01 17.74 11.77
CA VAL A 52 -0.12 17.15 11.05
C VAL A 52 0.31 16.74 9.64
N LEU A 53 0.95 17.62 8.88
CA LEU A 53 1.47 17.31 7.55
C LEU A 53 2.43 16.10 7.60
N GLY A 54 3.36 16.06 8.57
CA GLY A 54 4.28 14.93 8.76
C GLY A 54 3.57 13.59 9.00
N THR A 55 2.42 13.62 9.68
CA THR A 55 1.59 12.43 9.92
C THR A 55 0.94 11.91 8.63
N GLU A 56 0.54 12.80 7.71
CA GLU A 56 0.00 12.41 6.40
C GLU A 56 1.07 11.76 5.50
N TYR A 57 2.29 12.31 5.49
CA TYR A 57 3.41 11.74 4.71
C TYR A 57 3.88 10.38 5.25
N ALA A 58 3.89 10.20 6.57
CA ALA A 58 4.22 8.91 7.19
C ALA A 58 3.24 7.82 6.74
N TRP A 59 1.95 8.15 6.58
CA TRP A 59 0.97 7.19 6.07
C TRP A 59 1.15 6.90 4.58
N ALA A 60 1.48 7.90 3.76
CA ALA A 60 1.76 7.71 2.34
C ALA A 60 2.93 6.73 2.12
N ALA A 61 4.00 6.82 2.92
CA ALA A 61 5.11 5.89 2.87
C ALA A 61 4.69 4.45 3.19
N VAL A 62 3.87 4.25 4.23
CA VAL A 62 3.35 2.92 4.60
C VAL A 62 2.38 2.37 3.55
N ALA A 63 1.53 3.22 2.98
CA ALA A 63 0.61 2.84 1.91
C ALA A 63 1.35 2.47 0.61
N LEU A 64 2.42 3.20 0.27
CA LEU A 64 3.26 2.90 -0.88
C LEU A 64 3.96 1.56 -0.72
N GLU A 65 4.49 1.27 0.46
CA GLU A 65 5.17 0.00 0.73
C GLU A 65 4.22 -1.21 0.65
N ARG A 66 2.99 -1.05 1.15
CA ARG A 66 1.90 -2.04 0.98
C ARG A 66 1.58 -2.28 -0.49
N THR A 67 1.54 -1.20 -1.28
CA THR A 67 1.23 -1.25 -2.72
C THR A 67 2.35 -1.91 -3.51
N LYS A 68 3.61 -1.59 -3.19
CA LYS A 68 4.80 -2.25 -3.77
C LYS A 68 4.80 -3.75 -3.50
N GLN A 69 4.49 -4.17 -2.27
CA GLN A 69 4.41 -5.59 -1.93
C GLN A 69 3.30 -6.31 -2.71
N ALA A 70 2.12 -5.70 -2.83
CA ALA A 70 1.02 -6.22 -3.63
C ALA A 70 1.37 -6.29 -5.13
N ALA A 71 2.01 -5.26 -5.67
CA ALA A 71 2.47 -5.22 -7.06
C ALA A 71 3.57 -6.27 -7.33
N ALA A 72 4.50 -6.48 -6.40
CA ALA A 72 5.54 -7.50 -6.50
C ALA A 72 4.96 -8.93 -6.46
N GLN A 73 3.87 -9.15 -5.71
CA GLN A 73 3.14 -10.41 -5.70
C GLN A 73 2.37 -10.64 -7.01
N ALA A 74 1.67 -9.61 -7.49
CA ALA A 74 0.95 -9.66 -8.77
C ALA A 74 1.91 -9.87 -9.95
N GLY A 75 3.07 -9.21 -9.95
CA GLY A 75 4.11 -9.39 -10.97
C GLY A 75 4.73 -10.79 -10.94
N ARG A 76 4.90 -11.39 -9.75
CA ARG A 76 5.35 -12.78 -9.62
C ARG A 76 4.31 -13.77 -10.15
N ALA A 77 3.03 -13.58 -9.81
CA ALA A 77 1.92 -14.39 -10.32
C ALA A 77 1.80 -14.30 -11.85
N ALA A 78 1.94 -13.09 -12.42
CA ALA A 78 1.93 -12.86 -13.86
C ALA A 78 3.12 -13.52 -14.57
N ARG A 79 4.34 -13.42 -13.99
CA ARG A 79 5.52 -14.11 -14.53
C ARG A 79 5.37 -15.62 -14.49
N THR A 80 4.85 -16.21 -13.42
CA THR A 80 4.63 -17.68 -13.38
C THR A 80 3.63 -18.14 -14.43
N GLY A 81 2.56 -17.37 -14.67
CA GLY A 81 1.62 -17.64 -15.75
C GLY A 81 2.25 -17.51 -17.14
N ALA A 82 3.02 -16.46 -17.37
CA ALA A 82 3.72 -16.22 -18.64
C ALA A 82 4.80 -17.29 -18.92
N VAL A 83 5.55 -17.72 -17.90
CA VAL A 83 6.58 -18.76 -18.02
C VAL A 83 5.94 -20.13 -18.24
N ALA A 84 4.80 -20.44 -17.61
CA ALA A 84 4.05 -21.68 -17.86
C ALA A 84 3.51 -21.72 -19.30
N ALA A 85 2.94 -20.61 -19.79
CA ALA A 85 2.48 -20.47 -21.16
C ALA A 85 3.62 -20.63 -22.19
N GLY A 86 4.78 -20.03 -21.91
CA GLY A 86 5.96 -20.11 -22.77
C GLY A 86 6.61 -21.51 -22.83
N ARG A 87 6.51 -22.31 -21.76
CA ARG A 87 7.01 -23.70 -21.74
C ARG A 87 6.15 -24.64 -22.58
N GLY A 88 4.83 -24.47 -22.60
CA GLY A 88 3.92 -25.25 -23.44
C GLY A 88 4.17 -25.03 -24.94
N VAL A 89 4.40 -23.78 -25.34
CA VAL A 89 4.73 -23.39 -26.72
C VAL A 89 6.04 -24.00 -27.20
N ASN A 90 7.10 -23.93 -26.38
CA ASN A 90 8.41 -24.50 -26.74
C ASN A 90 8.38 -26.04 -26.84
N GLY A 91 7.60 -26.72 -25.98
CA GLY A 91 7.41 -28.16 -26.05
C GLY A 91 6.67 -28.62 -27.32
N ALA A 92 5.61 -27.89 -27.70
CA ALA A 92 4.87 -28.13 -28.94
C ALA A 92 5.73 -27.88 -30.18
N ALA A 93 6.51 -26.78 -30.19
CA ALA A 93 7.43 -26.46 -31.28
C ALA A 93 8.50 -27.56 -31.48
N ARG A 94 9.03 -28.14 -30.40
CA ARG A 94 10.00 -29.25 -30.48
C ARG A 94 9.37 -30.58 -30.89
N ALA A 95 8.08 -30.80 -30.61
CA ALA A 95 7.36 -32.01 -31.05
C ALA A 95 7.00 -31.94 -32.54
N VAL A 96 6.64 -30.74 -33.03
CA VAL A 96 6.36 -30.50 -34.46
C VAL A 96 7.65 -30.56 -35.29
N GLY A 97 8.76 -30.00 -34.79
CA GLY A 97 10.05 -29.97 -35.50
C GLY A 97 10.60 -31.36 -35.84
N ARG A 98 10.25 -32.41 -35.07
CA ARG A 98 10.69 -33.80 -35.37
C ARG A 98 9.92 -34.47 -36.50
N ARG A 99 8.76 -33.96 -36.89
CA ARG A 99 7.94 -34.57 -37.96
C ARG A 99 8.37 -34.12 -39.36
N VAL A 100 9.05 -32.97 -39.46
CA VAL A 100 9.47 -32.38 -40.74
C VAL A 100 10.81 -32.92 -41.23
N TRP A 101 11.71 -33.34 -40.33
CA TRP A 101 13.07 -33.80 -40.67
C TRP A 101 13.15 -35.25 -41.23
N ARG A 102 12.01 -35.83 -41.64
CA ARG A 102 11.91 -37.23 -42.06
C ARG A 102 11.36 -37.43 -43.48
N ARG A 103 11.57 -36.43 -44.35
CA ARG A 103 11.52 -36.55 -45.81
C ARG A 103 12.84 -36.06 -46.38
#